data_AF-A0A8C7UV34-F1
#
_entry.id   AF-A0A8C7UV34-F1
#
_cell.length_a   1.000
_cell.length_b   1.000
_cell.length_c   1.000
_cell.angle_alpha   90.00
_cell.angle_beta   90.00
_cell.angle_gamma   90.00
#
_symmetry.space_group_name_H-M   'P 1'
#
loop_
_entity.id
_entity.type
_entity.pdbx_description
1 polymer ?
#
loop_
_entity_poly.entity_id
_entity_poly.type
_entity_poly.pdbx_seq_one_letter_code
_entity_poly.pdbx_strand_id
1 'polypeptide(L)'
;MAEIVQQRIENRIPELEQLERVGLFSKKEVKSMLKRATALEYKLHRLIITKVDFIAYIQYEINVLELIKKRRSMLEGESVERFTAQYTLLQTGHI
;
A
#
# COMPACT_ATOMS: atom_id res chain seq x y z
N MET A 1 18.67 -7.05 8.06
CA MET A 1 17.47 -6.54 8.76
C MET A 1 16.96 -5.25 8.15
N ALA A 2 17.71 -4.15 8.26
CA ALA A 2 17.32 -2.86 7.71
C ALA A 2 17.23 -2.89 6.17
N GLU A 3 18.11 -3.63 5.50
CA GLU A 3 18.12 -3.74 4.04
C GLU A 3 16.85 -4.38 3.46
N ILE A 4 16.34 -5.45 4.09
CA ILE A 4 15.11 -6.13 3.64
C ILE A 4 13.88 -5.22 3.85
N VAL A 5 13.83 -4.53 4.99
CA VAL A 5 12.77 -3.55 5.29
C VAL A 5 12.81 -2.40 4.29
N GLN A 6 14.01 -1.90 3.98
CA GLN A 6 14.22 -0.82 3.03
C GLN A 6 13.74 -1.22 1.62
N GLN A 7 14.16 -2.39 1.12
CA GLN A 7 13.71 -2.90 -0.18
C GLN A 7 12.19 -3.03 -0.27
N ARG A 8 11.54 -3.53 0.78
CA ARG A 8 10.06 -3.63 0.82
C ARG A 8 9.38 -2.26 0.83
N ILE A 9 9.95 -1.29 1.53
CA ILE A 9 9.46 0.09 1.52
C ILE A 9 9.62 0.69 0.12
N GLU A 10 10.80 0.52 -0.50
CA GLU A 10 11.09 1.01 -1.85
C GLU A 10 10.12 0.46 -2.89
N ASN A 11 9.79 -0.84 -2.81
CA ASN A 11 8.81 -1.45 -3.70
C ASN A 11 7.38 -0.91 -3.51
N ARG A 12 7.02 -0.43 -2.30
CA ARG A 12 5.70 0.11 -1.97
C ARG A 12 5.52 1.59 -2.33
N ILE A 13 6.60 2.38 -2.36
CA ILE A 13 6.58 3.80 -2.76
C ILE A 13 5.85 4.02 -4.11
N PRO A 14 6.18 3.31 -5.21
CA PRO A 14 5.54 3.58 -6.50
C PRO A 14 4.02 3.34 -6.48
N GLU A 15 3.54 2.36 -5.72
CA GLU A 15 2.11 2.09 -5.58
C GLU A 15 1.40 3.23 -4.84
N LEU A 16 1.98 3.71 -3.74
CA LEU A 16 1.42 4.82 -2.96
C LEU A 16 1.45 6.15 -3.72
N GLU A 17 2.52 6.41 -4.49
CA GLU A 17 2.61 7.59 -5.35
C GLU A 17 1.54 7.56 -6.45
N GLN A 18 1.23 6.39 -7.01
CA GLN A 18 0.14 6.28 -7.98
C GLN A 18 -1.21 6.55 -7.35
N LEU A 19 -1.46 6.00 -6.15
CA LEU A 19 -2.67 6.26 -5.38
C LEU A 19 -2.86 7.75 -5.05
N GLU A 20 -1.76 8.48 -4.88
CA GLU A 20 -1.77 9.94 -4.77
C GLU A 20 -2.10 10.63 -6.11
N ARG A 21 -1.41 10.24 -7.20
CA ARG A 21 -1.58 10.84 -8.53
C ARG A 21 -3.01 10.73 -9.05
N VAL A 22 -3.66 9.61 -8.74
CA VAL A 22 -5.06 9.36 -9.15
C VAL A 22 -6.08 10.04 -8.22
N GLY A 23 -5.62 10.73 -7.18
CA GLY A 23 -6.47 11.46 -6.25
C GLY A 23 -7.23 10.59 -5.25
N LEU A 24 -6.93 9.28 -5.14
CA LEU A 24 -7.55 8.41 -4.15
C LEU A 24 -7.06 8.73 -2.73
N PHE A 25 -5.83 9.21 -2.59
CA PHE A 25 -5.24 9.59 -1.29
C PHE A 25 -4.56 10.94 -1.37
N SER A 26 -4.62 11.71 -0.28
CA SER A 26 -3.83 12.92 -0.14
C SER A 26 -2.37 12.61 0.22
N LYS A 27 -1.43 13.49 -0.14
CA LYS A 27 -0.01 13.44 0.28
C LYS A 27 0.18 13.12 1.77
N LYS A 28 -0.63 13.74 2.64
CA LYS A 28 -0.59 13.53 4.10
C LYS A 28 -0.97 12.09 4.48
N GLU A 29 -1.96 11.52 3.81
CA GLU A 29 -2.43 10.16 4.06
C GLU A 29 -1.41 9.14 3.58
N VAL A 30 -0.87 9.32 2.37
CA VAL A 30 0.21 8.50 1.82
C VAL A 30 1.41 8.49 2.76
N LYS A 31 1.85 9.65 3.25
CA LYS A 31 2.95 9.74 4.23
C LYS A 31 2.63 8.99 5.54
N SER A 32 1.37 9.06 6.00
CA SER A 32 0.93 8.35 7.20
C SER A 32 0.89 6.83 6.98
N MET A 33 0.43 6.37 5.82
CA MET A 33 0.42 4.96 5.42
C MET A 33 1.84 4.42 5.32
N LEU A 34 2.75 5.15 4.67
CA LEU A 34 4.16 4.79 4.56
C LEU A 34 4.79 4.64 5.94
N LYS A 35 4.60 5.62 6.85
CA LYS A 35 5.11 5.54 8.22
C LYS A 35 4.59 4.30 8.97
N ARG A 36 3.30 3.97 8.79
CA ARG A 36 2.67 2.82 9.46
C ARG A 36 3.16 1.50 8.87
N ALA A 37 3.29 1.40 7.56
CA ALA A 37 3.87 0.26 6.86
C ALA A 37 5.32 0.01 7.33
N THR A 38 6.17 1.03 7.32
CA THR A 38 7.55 0.96 7.82
C THR A 38 7.60 0.42 9.25
N ALA A 39 6.78 0.95 10.16
CA ALA A 39 6.76 0.49 11.55
C ALA A 39 6.36 -0.98 11.69
N LEU A 40 5.43 -1.48 10.86
CA LEU A 40 5.05 -2.89 10.86
C LEU A 40 6.14 -3.78 10.24
N GLU A 41 6.78 -3.33 9.16
CA GLU A 41 7.89 -4.05 8.53
C GLU A 41 9.06 -4.25 9.51
N TYR A 42 9.40 -3.22 10.30
CA TYR A 42 10.40 -3.34 11.36
C TYR A 42 9.98 -4.34 12.45
N LYS A 43 8.69 -4.37 12.84
CA LYS A 43 8.19 -5.34 13.82
C LYS A 43 8.26 -6.77 13.30
N LEU A 44 7.96 -6.98 12.02
CA LEU A 44 8.03 -8.28 11.36
C LEU A 44 9.46 -8.77 11.14
N HIS A 45 10.42 -7.88 10.96
CA HIS A 45 11.79 -8.31 10.70
C HIS A 45 12.60 -8.50 11.97
N ARG A 46 12.27 -7.81 13.08
CA ARG A 46 12.23 -8.39 14.43
C ARG A 46 13.13 -9.58 14.83
N LEU A 47 14.06 -9.49 15.79
CA LEU A 47 14.71 -10.72 16.31
C LEU A 47 13.70 -11.67 16.99
N ILE A 48 12.69 -11.12 17.67
CA ILE A 48 11.62 -11.88 18.34
C ILE A 48 10.29 -11.50 17.71
N ILE A 49 9.74 -12.38 16.87
CA ILE A 49 8.49 -12.13 16.14
C ILE A 49 7.40 -13.02 16.73
N THR A 50 6.21 -12.46 16.91
CA THR A 50 5.06 -13.20 17.41
C THR A 50 3.99 -13.34 16.34
N LYS A 51 3.11 -14.34 16.48
CA LYS A 51 1.95 -14.51 15.60
C LYS A 51 1.06 -13.26 15.55
N VAL A 52 1.00 -12.51 16.65
CA VAL A 52 0.22 -11.27 16.76
C VAL A 52 0.77 -10.18 15.85
N ASP A 53 2.10 -10.11 15.65
CA ASP A 53 2.71 -9.13 14.73
C ASP A 53 2.31 -9.42 13.27
N PHE A 54 2.25 -10.69 12.88
CA PHE A 54 1.75 -11.09 11.56
C PHE A 54 0.27 -10.76 11.37
N ILE A 55 -0.57 -11.08 12.36
CA ILE A 55 -2.00 -10.74 12.32
C ILE A 55 -2.20 -9.23 12.19
N ALA A 56 -1.43 -8.43 12.95
CA ALA A 56 -1.51 -6.98 12.89
C ALA A 56 -1.11 -6.43 11.51
N TYR A 57 -0.10 -7.03 10.86
CA TYR A 57 0.28 -6.66 9.50
C TYR A 57 -0.81 -7.03 8.48
N ILE A 58 -1.31 -8.26 8.52
CA ILE A 58 -2.36 -8.73 7.62
C ILE A 58 -3.62 -7.86 7.76
N GLN A 59 -4.02 -7.55 8.98
CA GLN A 59 -5.18 -6.68 9.24
C GLN A 59 -4.95 -5.27 8.69
N TYR A 60 -3.74 -4.74 8.80
CA TYR A 60 -3.41 -3.44 8.20
C TYR A 60 -3.56 -3.48 6.67
N GLU A 61 -3.05 -4.51 6.01
CA GLU A 61 -3.17 -4.67 4.55
C GLU A 61 -4.64 -4.78 4.12
N ILE A 62 -5.45 -5.57 4.82
CA ILE A 62 -6.90 -5.69 4.57
C ILE A 62 -7.58 -4.31 4.68
N ASN A 63 -7.31 -3.58 5.77
CA ASN A 63 -7.93 -2.27 6.00
C ASN A 63 -7.56 -1.26 4.89
N VAL A 64 -6.33 -1.31 4.38
CA VAL A 64 -5.89 -0.47 3.26
C VAL A 64 -6.66 -0.83 1.99
N LEU A 65 -6.78 -2.12 1.66
CA LEU A 65 -7.52 -2.60 0.50
C LEU A 65 -9.00 -2.23 0.57
N GLU A 66 -9.63 -2.37 1.73
CA GLU A 66 -11.03 -1.96 1.92
C GLU A 66 -11.21 -0.45 1.75
N LEU A 67 -10.26 0.36 2.25
CA LEU A 67 -10.30 1.81 2.09
C LEU A 67 -10.17 2.21 0.61
N ILE A 68 -9.25 1.58 -0.13
CA ILE A 68 -9.10 1.77 -1.57
C ILE A 68 -10.40 1.42 -2.29
N LYS A 69 -10.98 0.24 -2.00
CA LYS A 69 -12.23 -0.22 -2.62
C LYS A 69 -13.38 0.74 -2.33
N LYS A 70 -13.51 1.22 -1.09
CA LYS A 70 -14.55 2.16 -0.68
C LYS A 70 -14.41 3.51 -1.40
N ARG A 71 -13.21 4.09 -1.42
CA ARG A 71 -12.95 5.36 -2.12
C ARG A 71 -13.16 5.24 -3.62
N ARG A 72 -12.75 4.11 -4.20
CA ARG A 72 -12.97 3.82 -5.62
C ARG A 72 -14.45 3.71 -5.96
N SER A 73 -15.25 3.05 -5.10
CA SER A 73 -16.71 2.98 -5.26
C SER A 73 -17.40 4.33 -5.08
N MET A 74 -16.77 5.30 -4.41
CA MET A 74 -17.31 6.66 -4.26
C MET A 74 -16.95 7.56 -5.45
N LEU A 75 -15.97 7.19 -6.26
CA LEU A 75 -15.47 7.96 -7.40
C LEU A 75 -16.17 7.58 -8.73
N GLU A 76 -17.38 7.02 -8.72
CA GLU A 76 -18.09 6.56 -9.92
C GLU A 76 -18.11 7.63 -11.05
N GLY A 77 -17.34 7.36 -12.11
CA GLY A 77 -17.08 8.24 -13.27
C GLY A 77 -15.76 7.87 -13.95
N GLU A 78 -15.54 8.28 -15.22
CA GLU A 78 -14.46 7.95 -16.19
C GLU A 78 -13.00 7.84 -15.63
N SER A 79 -12.76 8.28 -14.41
CA SER A 79 -11.48 8.18 -13.70
C SER A 79 -11.16 6.77 -13.19
N VAL A 80 -12.17 5.92 -12.94
CA VAL A 80 -11.96 4.53 -12.46
C VAL A 80 -11.35 3.62 -13.53
N GLU A 81 -11.72 3.81 -14.81
CA GLU A 81 -11.22 3.00 -15.92
C GLU A 81 -9.74 3.30 -16.25
N ARG A 82 -9.37 4.59 -16.21
CA ARG A 82 -7.96 5.03 -16.34
C ARG A 82 -7.10 4.50 -15.19
N PHE A 83 -7.65 4.43 -13.98
CA PHE A 83 -6.99 3.85 -12.82
C PHE A 83 -6.80 2.33 -12.96
N THR A 84 -7.82 1.57 -13.38
CA THR A 84 -7.66 0.13 -13.65
C THR A 84 -6.65 -0.14 -14.74
N ALA A 85 -6.69 0.63 -15.83
CA ALA A 85 -5.73 0.46 -16.91
C ALA A 85 -4.31 0.67 -16.39
N GLN A 86 -4.03 1.75 -15.66
CA GLN A 86 -2.69 2.02 -15.13
C GLN A 86 -2.25 1.01 -14.04
N TYR A 87 -3.12 0.71 -13.07
CA TYR A 87 -2.80 -0.17 -11.93
C TYR A 87 -2.71 -1.65 -12.35
N THR A 88 -3.58 -2.12 -13.25
CA THR A 88 -3.53 -3.50 -13.78
C THR A 88 -2.29 -3.69 -14.66
N LEU A 89 -1.90 -2.71 -15.49
CA LEU A 89 -0.69 -2.80 -16.32
C LEU A 89 0.61 -2.91 -15.51
N LEU A 90 0.63 -2.44 -14.26
CA LEU A 90 1.77 -2.58 -13.35
C LEU A 90 1.80 -3.91 -12.60
N GLN A 91 0.65 -4.57 -12.43
CA GLN A 91 0.54 -5.87 -11.77
C GLN A 91 0.68 -7.03 -12.76
N THR A 92 0.29 -6.84 -14.02
CA THR A 92 0.56 -7.75 -15.13
C THR A 92 1.86 -7.34 -15.83
N GLY A 93 2.99 -7.57 -15.18
CA GLY A 93 4.29 -7.44 -15.83
C GLY A 93 4.41 -8.40 -17.01
N HIS A 94 4.16 -7.91 -18.23
CA HIS A 94 4.96 -8.33 -19.37
C HIS A 94 6.27 -7.55 -19.32
N ILE A 95 7.27 -8.17 -18.68
CA ILE A 95 8.64 -8.45 -19.13
C ILE A 95 9.37 -9.09 -17.96
#